data_AF-A0A938V3Y6-F1
#
_entry.id   AF-A0A938V3Y6-F1
#
_cell.length_a   1.000
_cell.length_b   1.000
_cell.length_c   1.000
_cell.angle_alpha   90.00
_cell.angle_beta   90.00
_cell.angle_gamma   90.00
#
_symmetry.space_group_name_H-M   'P 1'
#
loop_
_entity.id
_entity.type
_entity.pdbx_description
1 polymer ?
#
loop_
_entity_poly.entity_id
_entity_poly.type
_entity_poly.pdbx_seq_one_letter_code
_entity_poly.pdbx_strand_id
1 'polypeptide(L)'
;GADADCTNPDSCLKGKCNKVAGTCSFDPIPGCCHNDAECDDGDDKCTDDKCIDSKCKYTNTGAEGCCEEFTWKQSFDAGDDGGFTFVNSMDMGIGIPGFDFAIGWKVAGDCGFVSSPAALYYGMTEGMFGACMYTINLGIPLPLPNNGTATSKTMTLPATQTYTLTFKVQADIAAGNASDALDLNVMVGNTPTTVWTKADLKNGTGPNWEDVSVDLSEFAGKTISLQFSFDTLDGESSAGVGVLVDDMSLTADCNP
;
A
#
# COMPACT_ATOMS: atom_id res chain seq x y z
N GLY A 1 -32.95 -40.18 -20.32
CA GLY A 1 -32.89 -39.37 -19.10
C GLY A 1 -32.07 -38.13 -19.34
N ALA A 2 -32.36 -37.09 -18.58
CA ALA A 2 -31.53 -35.91 -18.36
C ALA A 2 -30.89 -35.97 -16.97
N ASP A 3 -29.89 -35.13 -16.68
CA ASP A 3 -29.24 -35.07 -15.37
C ASP A 3 -30.23 -34.78 -14.23
N ALA A 4 -31.27 -33.98 -14.52
CA ALA A 4 -32.36 -33.68 -13.57
C ALA A 4 -33.20 -34.91 -13.18
N ASP A 5 -33.18 -36.00 -13.98
CA ASP A 5 -33.87 -37.25 -13.65
C ASP A 5 -33.06 -38.09 -12.64
N CYS A 6 -31.77 -37.78 -12.45
CA CYS A 6 -30.90 -38.42 -11.47
C CYS A 6 -30.95 -37.65 -10.15
N THR A 7 -32.04 -37.81 -9.41
CA THR A 7 -32.20 -37.20 -8.07
C THR A 7 -31.52 -38.06 -7.00
N ASN A 8 -30.91 -37.40 -6.02
CA ASN A 8 -30.34 -38.03 -4.83
C ASN A 8 -30.95 -37.34 -3.60
N PRO A 9 -31.36 -38.07 -2.54
CA PRO A 9 -31.74 -37.46 -1.27
C PRO A 9 -30.60 -36.68 -0.60
N ASP A 10 -29.35 -37.00 -0.94
CA ASP A 10 -28.18 -36.24 -0.50
C ASP A 10 -28.03 -34.94 -1.33
N SER A 11 -28.24 -33.80 -0.68
CA SER A 11 -28.13 -32.47 -1.28
C SER A 11 -26.70 -32.08 -1.72
N CYS A 12 -25.68 -32.80 -1.25
CA CYS A 12 -24.28 -32.60 -1.61
C CYS A 12 -23.82 -33.48 -2.78
N LEU A 13 -24.72 -34.25 -3.38
CA LEU A 13 -24.45 -35.05 -4.56
C LEU A 13 -25.16 -34.50 -5.79
N LYS A 14 -24.39 -34.21 -6.84
CA LYS A 14 -24.92 -33.82 -8.14
C LYS A 14 -25.05 -35.03 -9.06
N GLY A 15 -26.28 -35.37 -9.42
CA GLY A 15 -26.57 -36.43 -10.38
C GLY A 15 -26.14 -36.07 -11.80
N LYS A 16 -25.56 -37.04 -12.51
CA LYS A 16 -25.25 -37.02 -13.94
C LYS A 16 -25.83 -38.27 -14.61
N CYS A 17 -26.55 -38.08 -15.70
CA CYS A 17 -27.20 -39.16 -16.44
C CYS A 17 -26.33 -39.62 -17.61
N ASN A 18 -25.91 -40.89 -17.60
CA ASN A 18 -25.32 -41.51 -18.78
C ASN A 18 -26.44 -41.96 -19.74
N LYS A 19 -26.65 -41.19 -20.81
CA LYS A 19 -27.71 -41.45 -21.79
C LYS A 19 -27.55 -42.75 -22.58
N VAL A 20 -26.32 -43.26 -22.72
CA VAL A 20 -26.03 -44.49 -23.49
C VAL A 20 -26.24 -45.73 -22.64
N ALA A 21 -25.79 -45.70 -21.38
CA ALA A 21 -25.92 -46.82 -20.45
C ALA A 21 -27.25 -46.83 -19.67
N GLY A 22 -27.98 -45.71 -19.63
CA GLY A 22 -29.21 -45.56 -18.85
C GLY A 22 -28.98 -45.54 -17.34
N THR A 23 -27.79 -45.16 -16.89
CA THR A 23 -27.38 -45.16 -15.47
C THR A 23 -27.13 -43.74 -14.95
N CYS A 24 -27.32 -43.54 -13.64
CA CYS A 24 -26.95 -42.30 -12.95
C CYS A 24 -25.58 -42.46 -12.26
N SER A 25 -24.76 -41.42 -12.29
CA SER A 25 -23.58 -41.24 -11.44
C SER A 25 -23.77 -40.01 -10.57
N PHE A 26 -23.16 -39.97 -9.39
CA PHE A 26 -23.30 -38.87 -8.44
C PHE A 26 -21.92 -38.37 -8.05
N ASP A 27 -21.66 -37.09 -8.34
CA ASP A 27 -20.39 -36.45 -8.00
C ASP A 27 -20.61 -35.52 -6.79
N PRO A 28 -19.67 -35.47 -5.83
CA PRO A 28 -19.70 -34.49 -4.75
C PRO A 28 -19.74 -33.06 -5.29
N ILE A 29 -20.55 -32.21 -4.67
CA ILE A 29 -20.54 -30.77 -4.91
C ILE A 29 -19.38 -30.19 -4.10
N PRO A 30 -18.36 -29.56 -4.73
CA PRO A 30 -17.24 -28.97 -4.00
C PRO A 30 -17.70 -27.95 -2.95
N GLY A 31 -17.19 -28.09 -1.72
CA GLY A 31 -17.52 -27.22 -0.59
C GLY A 31 -18.90 -27.45 0.03
N CYS A 32 -19.64 -28.50 -0.37
CA CYS A 32 -20.88 -28.90 0.28
C CYS A 32 -20.61 -29.85 1.45
N CYS A 33 -21.42 -29.77 2.49
CA CYS A 33 -21.29 -30.57 3.70
C CYS A 33 -22.64 -30.87 4.34
N HIS A 34 -22.64 -31.90 5.21
CA HIS A 34 -23.75 -32.23 6.10
C HIS A 34 -23.45 -31.97 7.58
N ASN A 35 -22.17 -31.94 7.95
CA ASN A 35 -21.71 -31.71 9.31
C ASN A 35 -20.30 -31.10 9.30
N ASP A 36 -19.89 -30.55 10.44
CA ASP A 36 -18.60 -29.85 10.58
C ASP A 36 -17.40 -30.73 10.24
N ALA A 37 -17.44 -32.05 10.50
CA ALA A 37 -16.31 -32.94 10.24
C ALA A 37 -16.06 -33.19 8.74
N GLU A 38 -17.03 -32.91 7.87
CA GLU A 38 -16.84 -32.93 6.42
C GLU A 38 -16.16 -31.66 5.90
N CYS A 39 -16.10 -30.62 6.73
CA CYS A 39 -15.45 -29.35 6.43
C CYS A 39 -14.05 -29.23 6.99
N ASP A 40 -13.55 -30.24 7.73
CA ASP A 40 -12.19 -30.24 8.27
C ASP A 40 -11.17 -30.11 7.13
N ASP A 41 -10.51 -28.95 7.04
CA ASP A 41 -9.43 -28.68 6.08
C ASP A 41 -8.06 -29.16 6.59
N GLY A 42 -7.99 -29.70 7.81
CA GLY A 42 -6.78 -30.14 8.48
C GLY A 42 -5.99 -29.04 9.16
N ASP A 43 -6.51 -27.80 9.24
CA ASP A 43 -5.90 -26.66 9.90
C ASP A 43 -6.70 -26.19 11.14
N ASP A 44 -6.99 -27.13 12.05
CA ASP A 44 -7.62 -26.88 13.36
C ASP A 44 -6.93 -25.79 14.22
N LYS A 45 -5.69 -25.40 13.86
CA LYS A 45 -4.99 -24.31 14.53
C LYS A 45 -5.50 -22.95 14.04
N CYS A 46 -5.67 -22.78 12.73
CA CYS A 46 -5.95 -21.48 12.12
C CYS A 46 -7.41 -21.31 11.68
N THR A 47 -8.16 -22.39 11.50
CA THR A 47 -9.55 -22.37 11.05
C THR A 47 -10.47 -23.12 12.03
N ASP A 48 -11.65 -22.56 12.29
CA ASP A 48 -12.79 -23.28 12.86
C ASP A 48 -13.78 -23.57 11.73
N ASP A 49 -13.95 -24.86 11.46
CA ASP A 49 -14.64 -25.35 10.27
C ASP A 49 -16.06 -25.71 10.64
N LYS A 50 -17.00 -25.02 9.97
CA LYS A 50 -18.43 -25.17 10.22
C LYS A 50 -19.18 -25.46 8.95
N CYS A 51 -20.10 -26.42 9.05
CA CYS A 51 -21.07 -26.65 8.01
C CYS A 51 -22.30 -25.76 8.24
N ILE A 52 -22.39 -24.65 7.51
CA ILE A 52 -23.49 -23.68 7.62
C ILE A 52 -24.23 -23.64 6.29
N ASP A 53 -25.55 -23.86 6.33
CA ASP A 53 -26.41 -23.88 5.15
C ASP A 53 -25.90 -24.83 4.04
N SER A 54 -25.44 -26.02 4.45
CA SER A 54 -24.83 -27.06 3.60
C SER A 54 -23.60 -26.60 2.80
N LYS A 55 -22.87 -25.59 3.30
CA LYS A 55 -21.60 -25.13 2.76
C LYS A 55 -20.55 -25.06 3.85
N CYS A 56 -19.35 -25.50 3.54
CA CYS A 56 -18.22 -25.33 4.43
C CYS A 56 -17.85 -23.86 4.56
N LYS A 57 -17.78 -23.40 5.80
CA LYS A 57 -17.33 -22.08 6.18
C LYS A 57 -16.16 -22.23 7.14
N TYR A 58 -15.03 -21.70 6.72
CA TYR A 58 -13.78 -21.63 7.47
C TYR A 58 -13.71 -20.27 8.15
N THR A 59 -13.60 -20.24 9.47
CA THR A 59 -13.51 -18.98 10.23
C THR A 59 -12.17 -18.92 10.90
N ASN A 60 -11.41 -17.84 10.70
CA ASN A 60 -10.08 -17.78 11.28
C ASN A 60 -10.15 -17.71 12.81
N THR A 61 -9.33 -18.50 13.49
CA THR A 61 -9.31 -18.58 14.97
C THR A 61 -8.64 -17.37 15.61
N GLY A 62 -7.84 -16.61 14.85
CA GLY A 62 -7.02 -15.51 15.38
C GLY A 62 -5.84 -15.99 16.23
N ALA A 63 -5.47 -17.27 16.12
CA ALA A 63 -4.36 -17.83 16.87
C ALA A 63 -3.00 -17.27 16.40
N GLU A 64 -2.03 -17.24 17.32
CA GLU A 64 -0.66 -16.76 17.02
C GLU A 64 -0.02 -17.60 15.89
N GLY A 65 0.51 -16.91 14.87
CA GLY A 65 1.02 -17.52 13.66
C GLY A 65 -0.06 -18.09 12.72
N CYS A 66 -1.28 -17.56 12.78
CA CYS A 66 -2.36 -17.76 11.81
C CYS A 66 -2.73 -16.41 11.16
N CYS A 67 -4.02 -16.04 11.07
CA CYS A 67 -4.40 -14.65 10.80
C CYS A 67 -4.31 -13.84 12.10
N GLU A 68 -3.32 -12.96 12.13
CA GLU A 68 -3.23 -11.91 13.14
C GLU A 68 -3.72 -10.62 12.48
N GLU A 69 -4.86 -10.08 12.93
CA GLU A 69 -5.36 -8.81 12.41
C GLU A 69 -4.25 -7.75 12.45
N PHE A 70 -3.84 -7.29 11.28
CA PHE A 70 -2.81 -6.28 11.14
C PHE A 70 -3.37 -5.07 10.41
N THR A 71 -3.24 -3.90 11.02
CA THR A 71 -3.53 -2.63 10.38
C THR A 71 -2.57 -1.57 10.90
N TRP A 72 -1.91 -0.90 9.98
CA TRP A 72 -1.14 0.31 10.27
C TRP A 72 -1.65 1.44 9.39
N LYS A 73 -1.79 2.64 9.96
CA LYS A 73 -2.30 3.81 9.26
C LYS A 73 -1.46 5.04 9.56
N GLN A 74 -1.37 5.93 8.59
CA GLN A 74 -0.78 7.25 8.76
C GLN A 74 -1.44 8.27 7.82
N SER A 75 -2.12 9.26 8.41
CA SER A 75 -2.80 10.36 7.70
C SER A 75 -2.26 11.74 8.07
N PHE A 76 -1.28 11.82 8.97
CA PHE A 76 -0.68 13.08 9.47
C PHE A 76 -1.67 14.11 10.04
N ASP A 77 -2.92 13.71 10.29
CA ASP A 77 -3.97 14.56 10.86
C ASP A 77 -3.65 15.05 12.29
N ALA A 78 -2.70 14.40 12.97
CA ALA A 78 -2.17 14.84 14.25
C ALA A 78 -1.32 16.12 14.16
N GLY A 79 -0.85 16.47 12.95
CA GLY A 79 0.05 17.59 12.70
C GLY A 79 1.48 17.39 13.18
N ASP A 80 1.85 16.15 13.53
CA ASP A 80 3.22 15.75 13.85
C ASP A 80 3.82 14.88 12.74
N ASP A 81 5.11 14.55 12.86
CA ASP A 81 5.84 13.77 11.83
C ASP A 81 5.32 12.33 11.66
N GLY A 82 4.32 11.87 12.43
CA GLY A 82 3.83 10.51 12.38
C GLY A 82 4.86 9.46 12.79
N GLY A 83 5.97 9.90 13.39
CA GLY A 83 7.15 9.10 13.67
C GLY A 83 8.10 8.90 12.49
N PHE A 84 7.91 9.60 11.37
CA PHE A 84 8.85 9.57 10.25
C PHE A 84 10.16 10.26 10.62
N THR A 85 11.22 9.84 9.93
CA THR A 85 12.54 10.47 9.97
C THR A 85 12.88 10.98 8.58
N PHE A 86 13.40 12.20 8.51
CA PHE A 86 13.70 12.88 7.25
C PHE A 86 15.20 13.05 7.08
N VAL A 87 15.67 12.76 5.87
CA VAL A 87 17.03 13.08 5.42
C VAL A 87 16.88 13.90 4.15
N ASN A 88 17.30 15.15 4.19
CA ASN A 88 17.17 16.09 3.07
C ASN A 88 18.55 16.62 2.70
N SER A 89 18.88 16.62 1.41
CA SER A 89 20.15 17.17 0.90
C SER A 89 20.18 18.69 0.85
N MET A 90 19.01 19.34 0.80
CA MET A 90 18.86 20.80 0.79
C MET A 90 18.17 21.31 2.06
N ASP A 91 18.92 21.26 3.15
CA ASP A 91 18.57 21.92 4.41
C ASP A 91 19.59 23.03 4.69
N MET A 92 19.43 24.17 4.01
CA MET A 92 20.35 25.31 4.12
C MET A 92 19.84 26.38 5.10
N GLY A 93 19.16 25.94 6.17
CA GLY A 93 18.68 26.83 7.21
C GLY A 93 19.78 27.46 8.03
N ILE A 94 19.81 28.80 8.02
CA ILE A 94 20.62 29.59 8.96
C ILE A 94 19.83 29.97 10.23
N GLY A 95 18.63 29.42 10.41
CA GLY A 95 17.75 29.70 11.55
C GLY A 95 17.17 31.11 11.57
N ILE A 96 17.14 31.79 10.41
CA ILE A 96 16.56 33.11 10.25
C ILE A 96 15.21 32.97 9.52
N PRO A 97 14.08 33.33 10.16
CA PRO A 97 12.77 33.28 9.51
C PRO A 97 12.75 34.03 8.16
N GLY A 98 12.23 33.39 7.11
CA GLY A 98 12.18 33.93 5.75
C GLY A 98 13.49 33.86 4.96
N PHE A 99 14.59 33.42 5.57
CA PHE A 99 15.89 33.15 4.93
C PHE A 99 16.31 31.69 5.08
N ASP A 100 15.43 30.85 5.62
CA ASP A 100 15.60 29.42 5.64
C ASP A 100 15.25 28.83 4.26
N PHE A 101 16.17 28.04 3.71
CA PHE A 101 16.01 27.39 2.42
C PHE A 101 16.06 25.89 2.65
N ALA A 102 14.91 25.33 3.01
CA ALA A 102 14.75 23.91 3.30
C ALA A 102 13.80 23.27 2.27
N ILE A 103 14.39 22.63 1.26
CA ILE A 103 13.66 21.78 0.32
C ILE A 103 13.85 20.33 0.77
N GLY A 104 12.75 19.65 1.00
CA GLY A 104 12.79 18.24 1.36
C GLY A 104 11.53 17.75 2.04
N TRP A 105 11.58 16.51 2.52
CA TRP A 105 10.49 15.89 3.25
C TRP A 105 10.23 16.57 4.60
N LYS A 106 8.95 16.81 4.88
CA LYS A 106 8.40 17.30 6.15
C LYS A 106 6.89 16.98 6.22
N VAL A 107 6.26 17.17 7.36
CA VAL A 107 4.78 17.21 7.44
C VAL A 107 4.31 18.65 7.29
N ALA A 108 3.35 18.90 6.39
CA ALA A 108 2.86 20.24 6.10
C ALA A 108 1.37 20.24 5.70
N GLY A 109 0.66 21.29 6.10
CA GLY A 109 -0.74 21.54 5.71
C GLY A 109 -0.93 22.59 4.62
N ASP A 110 0.05 23.48 4.44
CA ASP A 110 -0.12 24.67 3.60
C ASP A 110 -0.09 24.38 2.09
N CYS A 111 0.47 23.24 1.68
CA CYS A 111 0.69 22.89 0.28
C CYS A 111 -0.26 21.84 -0.29
N GLY A 112 -1.15 21.29 0.55
CA GLY A 112 -2.15 20.31 0.16
C GLY A 112 -2.22 19.15 1.14
N PHE A 113 -3.42 18.60 1.29
CA PHE A 113 -3.69 17.39 2.06
C PHE A 113 -5.01 16.78 1.55
N VAL A 114 -5.21 15.49 1.79
CA VAL A 114 -6.49 14.81 1.56
C VAL A 114 -7.30 14.84 2.85
N SER A 115 -6.67 14.44 3.96
CA SER A 115 -7.24 14.53 5.30
C SER A 115 -6.63 15.71 6.07
N SER A 116 -7.44 16.37 6.90
CA SER A 116 -7.03 17.61 7.56
C SER A 116 -6.31 17.33 8.89
N PRO A 117 -5.21 18.04 9.22
CA PRO A 117 -4.79 19.30 8.59
C PRO A 117 -3.47 19.23 7.80
N ALA A 118 -2.86 18.06 7.60
CA ALA A 118 -1.52 17.97 7.03
C ALA A 118 -1.30 16.65 6.27
N ALA A 119 -0.31 16.66 5.39
CA ALA A 119 0.18 15.49 4.67
C ALA A 119 1.71 15.43 4.74
N LEU A 120 2.29 14.29 4.36
CA LEU A 120 3.73 14.19 4.12
C LEU A 120 4.07 14.93 2.82
N TYR A 121 5.01 15.86 2.88
CA TYR A 121 5.31 16.79 1.80
C TYR A 121 6.79 16.82 1.48
N TYR A 122 7.16 16.64 0.21
CA TYR A 122 8.46 17.00 -0.32
C TYR A 122 8.40 18.33 -1.06
N GLY A 123 9.09 19.33 -0.50
CA GLY A 123 9.28 20.63 -1.13
C GLY A 123 9.57 21.70 -0.09
N MET A 124 9.17 22.94 -0.34
CA MET A 124 9.33 24.07 0.58
C MET A 124 7.99 24.70 0.93
N THR A 125 7.76 24.97 2.21
CA THR A 125 6.51 25.59 2.72
C THR A 125 6.65 27.10 2.86
N GLU A 126 7.87 27.60 2.91
CA GLU A 126 8.20 29.02 3.01
C GLU A 126 9.59 29.28 2.42
N GLY A 127 9.85 30.54 2.09
CA GLY A 127 11.15 30.97 1.58
C GLY A 127 11.06 32.25 0.78
N MET A 128 12.20 32.91 0.59
CA MET A 128 12.31 34.15 -0.19
C MET A 128 11.79 34.02 -1.64
N PHE A 129 11.80 32.79 -2.18
CA PHE A 129 11.41 32.49 -3.57
C PHE A 129 9.96 32.00 -3.71
N GLY A 130 9.23 31.87 -2.61
CA GLY A 130 7.83 31.44 -2.60
C GLY A 130 7.57 30.29 -1.62
N ALA A 131 6.45 29.61 -1.82
CA ALA A 131 6.01 28.45 -1.07
C ALA A 131 5.42 27.43 -2.03
N CYS A 132 5.30 26.18 -1.59
CA CYS A 132 4.70 25.06 -2.31
C CYS A 132 5.36 24.84 -3.68
N MET A 133 6.65 24.58 -3.63
CA MET A 133 7.47 24.18 -4.78
C MET A 133 8.65 23.32 -4.30
N TYR A 134 9.22 22.53 -5.21
CA TYR A 134 10.28 21.56 -4.89
C TYR A 134 11.59 21.82 -5.65
N THR A 135 11.61 22.78 -6.56
CA THR A 135 12.81 23.30 -7.22
C THR A 135 12.82 24.82 -7.14
N ILE A 136 14.02 25.41 -7.21
CA ILE A 136 14.18 26.87 -7.25
C ILE A 136 15.06 27.20 -8.46
N ASN A 137 14.57 28.09 -9.32
CA ASN A 137 15.37 28.67 -10.40
C ASN A 137 15.94 30.01 -9.96
N LEU A 138 17.21 30.02 -9.55
CA LEU A 138 17.91 31.23 -9.11
C LEU A 138 18.45 32.10 -10.28
N GLY A 139 18.15 31.76 -11.53
CA GLY A 139 18.69 32.47 -12.71
C GLY A 139 20.22 32.35 -12.84
N ILE A 140 20.84 31.48 -12.06
CA ILE A 140 22.25 31.09 -12.18
C ILE A 140 22.35 29.88 -13.12
N PRO A 141 23.43 29.78 -13.92
CA PRO A 141 23.57 28.76 -14.97
C PRO A 141 23.86 27.33 -14.45
N LEU A 142 23.38 26.98 -13.25
CA LEU A 142 23.57 25.65 -12.66
C LEU A 142 22.25 25.16 -12.05
N PRO A 143 21.71 24.00 -12.48
CA PRO A 143 20.63 23.35 -11.76
C PRO A 143 21.09 23.00 -10.35
N LEU A 144 20.18 23.11 -9.39
CA LEU A 144 20.39 22.71 -8.01
C LEU A 144 19.62 21.40 -7.78
N PRO A 145 20.20 20.25 -8.15
CA PRO A 145 19.57 18.97 -7.89
C PRO A 145 19.47 18.73 -6.39
N ASN A 146 18.31 18.25 -5.95
CA ASN A 146 18.06 17.92 -4.56
C ASN A 146 17.34 16.60 -4.44
N ASN A 147 17.61 15.93 -3.33
CA ASN A 147 16.97 14.69 -2.95
C ASN A 147 16.73 14.60 -1.45
N GLY A 148 15.88 13.66 -1.08
CA GLY A 148 15.68 13.29 0.30
C GLY A 148 14.83 12.03 0.46
N THR A 149 14.82 11.53 1.68
CA THR A 149 14.04 10.35 2.08
C THR A 149 13.19 10.63 3.32
N ALA A 150 11.96 10.16 3.32
CA ALA A 150 11.07 10.08 4.47
C ALA A 150 10.87 8.62 4.86
N THR A 151 11.37 8.22 6.04
CA THR A 151 11.33 6.82 6.49
C THR A 151 10.44 6.67 7.72
N SER A 152 9.44 5.80 7.64
CA SER A 152 8.53 5.48 8.75
C SER A 152 9.26 4.79 9.91
N LYS A 153 8.61 4.73 11.08
CA LYS A 153 9.01 3.77 12.12
C LYS A 153 8.96 2.34 11.59
N THR A 154 9.76 1.49 12.21
CA THR A 154 9.74 0.05 11.94
C THR A 154 8.44 -0.57 12.40
N MET A 155 7.92 -1.51 11.61
CA MET A 155 6.74 -2.31 11.90
C MET A 155 7.03 -3.77 11.57
N THR A 156 6.56 -4.70 12.41
CA THR A 156 6.68 -6.14 12.14
C THR A 156 5.41 -6.62 11.49
N LEU A 157 5.53 -7.16 10.28
CA LEU A 157 4.43 -7.83 9.62
C LEU A 157 4.33 -9.25 10.16
N PRO A 158 3.16 -9.68 10.66
CA PRO A 158 2.93 -11.08 10.96
C PRO A 158 3.32 -12.01 9.79
N ALA A 159 3.67 -13.25 10.14
CA ALA A 159 3.88 -14.28 9.13
C ALA A 159 2.54 -14.72 8.52
N THR A 160 2.60 -15.42 7.38
CA THR A 160 1.45 -16.17 6.79
C THR A 160 0.25 -15.36 6.30
N GLN A 161 0.40 -14.05 6.07
CA GLN A 161 -0.67 -13.19 5.54
C GLN A 161 -0.25 -12.49 4.25
N THR A 162 -1.23 -12.05 3.47
CA THR A 162 -1.01 -11.14 2.34
C THR A 162 -1.19 -9.70 2.80
N TYR A 163 -0.41 -8.78 2.25
CA TYR A 163 -0.37 -7.40 2.70
C TYR A 163 -0.61 -6.45 1.54
N THR A 164 -1.51 -5.50 1.72
CA THR A 164 -1.74 -4.42 0.76
C THR A 164 -1.52 -3.08 1.44
N LEU A 165 -0.59 -2.29 0.89
CA LEU A 165 -0.44 -0.87 1.23
C LEU A 165 -1.26 -0.04 0.24
N THR A 166 -2.11 0.83 0.76
CA THR A 166 -2.77 1.88 -0.02
C THR A 166 -2.38 3.25 0.49
N PHE A 167 -2.28 4.23 -0.40
CA PHE A 167 -2.06 5.63 -0.03
C PHE A 167 -2.53 6.59 -1.13
N LYS A 168 -2.73 7.84 -0.75
CA LYS A 168 -2.97 8.96 -1.66
C LYS A 168 -1.64 9.62 -2.01
N VAL A 169 -1.42 9.94 -3.28
CA VAL A 169 -0.24 10.70 -3.71
C VAL A 169 -0.59 11.77 -4.72
N GLN A 170 -0.03 12.95 -4.58
CA GLN A 170 0.03 13.97 -5.62
C GLN A 170 1.50 14.17 -5.97
N ALA A 171 1.86 13.96 -7.23
CA ALA A 171 3.22 14.09 -7.72
C ALA A 171 3.25 15.17 -8.80
N ASP A 172 3.23 16.44 -8.38
CA ASP A 172 3.27 17.61 -9.27
C ASP A 172 4.73 17.99 -9.53
N ILE A 173 5.39 17.13 -10.29
CA ILE A 173 6.84 17.08 -10.55
C ILE A 173 7.12 16.91 -12.04
N ALA A 174 8.38 16.96 -12.46
CA ALA A 174 8.77 16.82 -13.86
C ALA A 174 8.29 15.49 -14.45
N ALA A 175 7.60 15.60 -15.60
CA ALA A 175 7.11 14.45 -16.34
C ALA A 175 8.26 13.70 -17.04
N GLY A 176 8.14 12.37 -17.16
CA GLY A 176 9.08 11.50 -17.86
C GLY A 176 9.96 10.65 -16.94
N ASN A 177 10.35 9.45 -17.40
CA ASN A 177 11.05 8.44 -16.59
C ASN A 177 12.55 8.70 -16.37
N ALA A 178 13.13 9.64 -17.11
CA ALA A 178 14.52 10.08 -16.95
C ALA A 178 14.67 11.37 -16.13
N SER A 179 13.53 11.98 -15.77
CA SER A 179 13.41 13.16 -14.90
C SER A 179 13.16 12.71 -13.45
N ASP A 180 13.07 13.63 -12.49
CA ASP A 180 12.69 13.44 -11.07
C ASP A 180 12.30 12.02 -10.63
N ALA A 181 13.13 11.29 -9.89
CA ALA A 181 12.77 9.98 -9.35
C ALA A 181 11.89 10.12 -8.10
N LEU A 182 10.75 9.42 -8.08
CA LEU A 182 9.90 9.26 -6.89
C LEU A 182 9.63 7.76 -6.72
N ASP A 183 10.12 7.22 -5.60
CA ASP A 183 10.08 5.79 -5.31
C ASP A 183 9.52 5.55 -3.90
N LEU A 184 8.78 4.45 -3.76
CA LEU A 184 8.48 3.82 -2.49
C LEU A 184 9.36 2.58 -2.34
N ASN A 185 10.14 2.57 -1.28
CA ASN A 185 11.00 1.46 -0.90
C ASN A 185 10.50 0.82 0.39
N VAL A 186 10.53 -0.51 0.43
CA VAL A 186 10.43 -1.27 1.67
C VAL A 186 11.84 -1.52 2.20
N MET A 187 12.10 -1.06 3.41
CA MET A 187 13.38 -1.20 4.09
C MET A 187 13.34 -2.41 5.01
N VAL A 188 14.20 -3.41 4.78
CA VAL A 188 14.46 -4.49 5.75
C VAL A 188 15.82 -4.23 6.38
N GLY A 189 15.82 -3.68 7.59
CA GLY A 189 17.04 -3.08 8.16
C GLY A 189 17.50 -1.89 7.30
N ASN A 190 18.70 -1.99 6.72
CA ASN A 190 19.27 -0.94 5.85
C ASN A 190 19.22 -1.30 4.35
N THR A 191 18.50 -2.37 3.98
CA THR A 191 18.43 -2.83 2.59
C THR A 191 17.12 -2.35 1.96
N PRO A 192 17.17 -1.44 0.97
CA PRO A 192 15.98 -1.00 0.25
C PRO A 192 15.56 -2.03 -0.80
N THR A 193 14.24 -2.21 -0.95
CA THR A 193 13.62 -2.87 -2.09
C THR A 193 12.54 -1.95 -2.64
N THR A 194 12.68 -1.49 -3.89
CA THR A 194 11.71 -0.62 -4.55
C THR A 194 10.47 -1.43 -4.94
N VAL A 195 9.31 -1.02 -4.44
CA VAL A 195 8.03 -1.72 -4.64
C VAL A 195 7.04 -0.93 -5.48
N TRP A 196 7.28 0.37 -5.64
CA TRP A 196 6.46 1.26 -6.47
C TRP A 196 7.29 2.47 -6.88
N THR A 197 7.04 2.98 -8.09
CA THR A 197 7.67 4.19 -8.61
C THR A 197 6.64 5.12 -9.25
N LYS A 198 6.98 6.37 -9.52
CA LYS A 198 6.09 7.28 -10.27
C LYS A 198 5.65 6.75 -11.63
N ALA A 199 6.36 5.80 -12.22
CA ALA A 199 5.98 5.21 -13.50
C ALA A 199 4.68 4.38 -13.41
N ASP A 200 4.30 3.99 -12.19
CA ASP A 200 3.07 3.25 -11.91
C ASP A 200 1.84 4.17 -11.66
N LEU A 201 2.02 5.49 -11.70
CA LEU A 201 0.92 6.47 -11.65
C LEU A 201 0.02 6.32 -12.88
N LYS A 202 -1.29 6.23 -12.67
CA LYS A 202 -2.26 5.92 -13.74
C LYS A 202 -2.51 7.12 -14.65
N ASN A 203 -2.49 8.33 -14.10
CA ASN A 203 -2.68 9.56 -14.87
C ASN A 203 -1.36 10.35 -15.04
N GLY A 204 -0.22 9.75 -14.65
CA GLY A 204 1.09 10.36 -14.71
C GLY A 204 1.32 11.41 -13.61
N THR A 205 2.37 12.21 -13.75
CA THR A 205 2.68 13.30 -12.81
C THR A 205 1.78 14.51 -13.07
N GLY A 206 1.41 15.24 -12.01
CA GLY A 206 0.60 16.45 -12.09
C GLY A 206 -0.06 16.82 -10.75
N PRO A 207 -0.97 17.80 -10.78
CA PRO A 207 -1.53 18.41 -9.58
C PRO A 207 -2.69 17.63 -8.95
N ASN A 208 -3.06 16.47 -9.51
CA ASN A 208 -4.19 15.68 -9.02
C ASN A 208 -3.71 14.58 -8.08
N TRP A 209 -4.51 14.31 -7.05
CA TRP A 209 -4.30 13.17 -6.18
C TRP A 209 -4.67 11.85 -6.88
N GLU A 210 -3.84 10.82 -6.67
CA GLU A 210 -4.05 9.46 -7.14
C GLU A 210 -4.11 8.45 -5.98
N ASP A 211 -4.87 7.39 -6.20
CA ASP A 211 -4.90 6.21 -5.33
C ASP A 211 -3.87 5.19 -5.79
N VAL A 212 -2.92 4.88 -4.90
CA VAL A 212 -1.91 3.84 -5.11
C VAL A 212 -2.25 2.61 -4.25
N SER A 213 -2.02 1.43 -4.81
CA SER A 213 -2.14 0.14 -4.13
C SER A 213 -0.94 -0.73 -4.49
N VAL A 214 -0.23 -1.22 -3.47
CA VAL A 214 1.01 -1.99 -3.60
C VAL A 214 0.90 -3.28 -2.79
N ASP A 215 1.20 -4.41 -3.42
CA ASP A 215 1.29 -5.70 -2.74
C ASP A 215 2.63 -5.81 -2.01
N LEU A 216 2.59 -5.98 -0.69
CA LEU A 216 3.75 -6.13 0.18
C LEU A 216 3.87 -7.56 0.76
N SER A 217 3.15 -8.53 0.20
CA SER A 217 3.08 -9.90 0.73
C SER A 217 4.45 -10.60 0.77
N GLU A 218 5.41 -10.21 -0.09
CA GLU A 218 6.79 -10.73 -0.05
C GLU A 218 7.58 -10.35 1.22
N PHE A 219 7.05 -9.41 2.00
CA PHE A 219 7.64 -8.95 3.26
C PHE A 219 6.93 -9.53 4.50
N ALA A 220 5.97 -10.44 4.33
CA ALA A 220 5.32 -11.14 5.44
C ALA A 220 6.36 -11.79 6.37
N GLY A 221 6.16 -11.66 7.68
CA GLY A 221 7.09 -12.15 8.71
C GLY A 221 8.37 -11.31 8.91
N LYS A 222 8.54 -10.19 8.19
CA LYS A 222 9.70 -9.31 8.33
C LYS A 222 9.37 -8.06 9.16
N THR A 223 10.40 -7.50 9.80
CA THR A 223 10.36 -6.14 10.32
C THR A 223 10.80 -5.18 9.22
N ILE A 224 9.90 -4.26 8.85
CA ILE A 224 10.09 -3.32 7.74
C ILE A 224 9.94 -1.86 8.18
N SER A 225 10.45 -0.93 7.38
CA SER A 225 10.01 0.47 7.35
C SER A 225 9.61 0.83 5.91
N LEU A 226 8.67 1.75 5.76
CA LEU A 226 8.31 2.35 4.47
C LEU A 226 9.16 3.60 4.27
N GLN A 227 9.82 3.71 3.13
CA GLN A 227 10.64 4.86 2.78
C GLN A 227 10.19 5.45 1.45
N PHE A 228 9.71 6.69 1.49
CA PHE A 228 9.53 7.51 0.28
C PHE A 228 10.85 8.20 -0.03
N SER A 229 11.32 8.05 -1.26
CA SER A 229 12.53 8.68 -1.78
C SER A 229 12.15 9.60 -2.93
N PHE A 230 12.70 10.82 -2.92
CA PHE A 230 12.57 11.73 -4.04
C PHE A 230 13.94 12.30 -4.42
N ASP A 231 14.24 12.35 -5.71
CA ASP A 231 15.48 12.91 -6.26
C ASP A 231 15.17 13.64 -7.57
N THR A 232 15.49 14.92 -7.67
CA THR A 232 15.22 15.70 -8.88
C THR A 232 16.11 15.30 -10.08
N LEU A 233 17.19 14.53 -9.84
CA LEU A 233 18.19 14.08 -10.82
C LEU A 233 18.91 15.20 -11.59
N ASP A 234 18.21 15.84 -12.52
CA ASP A 234 18.73 16.89 -13.40
C ASP A 234 18.65 18.29 -12.76
N GLY A 235 17.78 18.47 -11.76
CA GLY A 235 17.57 19.75 -11.07
C GLY A 235 16.99 20.84 -11.97
N GLU A 236 16.44 20.47 -13.13
CA GLU A 236 15.73 21.39 -14.01
C GLU A 236 14.44 21.83 -13.33
N SER A 237 14.13 23.14 -13.35
CA SER A 237 12.93 23.61 -12.67
C SER A 237 11.69 23.19 -13.46
N SER A 238 10.89 22.29 -12.91
CA SER A 238 9.49 22.17 -13.32
C SER A 238 8.63 23.06 -12.42
N ALA A 239 7.63 23.72 -13.03
CA ALA A 239 6.56 24.31 -12.25
C ALA A 239 5.75 23.17 -11.63
N GLY A 240 5.64 23.14 -10.30
CA GLY A 240 4.84 22.15 -9.59
C GLY A 240 5.06 22.23 -8.08
N VAL A 241 4.08 21.73 -7.32
CA VAL A 241 4.14 21.80 -5.85
C VAL A 241 5.12 20.84 -5.21
N GLY A 242 5.53 19.78 -5.92
CA GLY A 242 6.37 18.70 -5.40
C GLY A 242 5.57 17.43 -5.18
N VAL A 243 5.94 16.68 -4.13
CA VAL A 243 5.30 15.40 -3.80
C VAL A 243 4.53 15.53 -2.50
N LEU A 244 3.27 15.11 -2.50
CA LEU A 244 2.44 14.98 -1.30
C LEU A 244 1.97 13.54 -1.18
N VAL A 245 2.03 12.98 0.03
CA VAL A 245 1.56 11.63 0.36
C VAL A 245 0.66 11.71 1.59
N ASP A 246 -0.49 11.05 1.52
CA ASP A 246 -1.49 11.08 2.58
C ASP A 246 -2.27 9.77 2.68
N ASP A 247 -3.07 9.61 3.74
CA ASP A 247 -4.02 8.51 3.94
C ASP A 247 -3.41 7.11 3.71
N MET A 248 -2.22 6.86 4.27
CA MET A 248 -1.59 5.55 4.20
C MET A 248 -2.35 4.53 5.05
N SER A 249 -2.54 3.33 4.50
CA SER A 249 -3.11 2.18 5.19
C SER A 249 -2.45 0.90 4.71
N LEU A 250 -1.75 0.20 5.60
CA LEU A 250 -1.24 -1.14 5.37
C LEU A 250 -2.08 -2.12 6.15
N THR A 251 -2.80 -2.98 5.44
CA THR A 251 -3.67 -4.01 6.02
C THR A 251 -3.23 -5.38 5.59
N ALA A 252 -3.38 -6.36 6.48
CA ALA A 252 -3.37 -7.74 6.07
C ALA A 252 -4.74 -8.15 5.52
N ASP A 253 -4.74 -8.95 4.46
CA ASP A 253 -5.91 -9.73 4.07
C ASP A 253 -5.77 -11.14 4.64
N CYS A 254 -6.82 -11.55 5.33
CA CYS A 254 -6.97 -12.86 5.92
C CYS A 254 -8.10 -13.59 5.23
N ASN A 255 -7.91 -13.97 3.98
CA ASN A 255 -8.73 -15.02 3.38
C ASN A 255 -8.16 -16.37 3.81
N PRO A 256 -8.87 -17.17 4.61
CA PRO A 256 -8.57 -18.60 4.76
C PRO A 256 -8.71 -19.32 3.41
#